data_AF-A0A660U5F2-F1
#
_entry.id   AF-A0A660U5F2-F1
#
_cell.length_a   1.000
_cell.length_b   1.000
_cell.length_c   1.000
_cell.angle_alpha   90.00
_cell.angle_beta   90.00
_cell.angle_gamma   90.00
#
_symmetry.space_group_name_H-M   'P 1'
#
loop_
_entity.id
_entity.type
_entity.pdbx_description
1 polymer ?
#
loop_
_entity_poly.entity_id
_entity_poly.type
_entity_poly.pdbx_seq_one_letter_code
_entity_poly.pdbx_strand_id
1 'polypeptide(L)'
;MARVKRGDADAFGELFDRYRRPIFTFIYRMIGDYHRAQDLLQETFLRVFRRAGEFDESRRFPPWIYRIARDLCRDEIRRRDRVEIVPLEAEPE
;
A
#
# COMPACT_ATOMS: atom_id res chain seq x y z
N MET A 1 15.53 5.30 -7.68
CA MET A 1 14.52 5.06 -8.74
C MET A 1 15.14 4.71 -10.07
N ALA A 2 16.17 5.42 -10.57
CA ALA A 2 16.84 5.08 -11.84
C ALA A 2 17.31 3.62 -11.96
N ARG A 3 17.87 3.02 -10.90
CA ARG A 3 18.24 1.58 -10.89
C ARG A 3 17.01 0.67 -10.86
N VAL A 4 16.05 0.95 -9.98
CA VAL A 4 14.76 0.23 -9.88
C VAL A 4 14.03 0.21 -11.22
N LYS A 5 14.05 1.32 -11.97
CA LYS A 5 13.50 1.44 -13.33
C LYS A 5 14.08 0.43 -14.32
N ARG A 6 15.35 0.06 -14.14
CA ARG A 6 16.06 -0.90 -14.99
C ARG A 6 15.90 -2.35 -14.51
N GLY A 7 15.01 -2.60 -13.55
CA GLY A 7 14.75 -3.95 -13.01
C GLY A 7 15.78 -4.42 -11.99
N ASP A 8 16.59 -3.52 -11.44
CA ASP A 8 17.57 -3.83 -10.40
C ASP A 8 16.85 -4.20 -9.09
N ALA A 9 16.86 -5.50 -8.76
CA ALA A 9 16.18 -6.06 -7.59
C ALA A 9 16.80 -5.59 -6.27
N ASP A 10 18.13 -5.45 -6.21
CA ASP A 10 18.82 -5.00 -5.00
C ASP A 10 18.47 -3.54 -4.69
N ALA A 11 18.43 -2.69 -5.72
CA ALA A 11 18.00 -1.30 -5.57
C ALA A 11 16.54 -1.18 -5.11
N PHE A 12 15.69 -2.14 -5.48
CA PHE A 12 14.32 -2.21 -4.98
C PHE A 12 14.28 -2.68 -3.51
N GLY A 13 15.10 -3.66 -3.14
CA GLY A 13 15.29 -4.12 -1.76
C GLY A 13 15.72 -3.00 -0.81
N GLU A 14 16.74 -2.22 -1.19
CA GLU A 14 17.17 -1.04 -0.41
C GLU A 14 16.03 -0.03 -0.19
N LEU A 15 15.20 0.14 -1.22
CA LEU A 15 14.07 1.04 -1.17
C LEU A 15 12.94 0.48 -0.29
N PHE A 16 12.71 -0.83 -0.33
CA PHE A 16 11.80 -1.51 0.58
C PHE A 16 12.25 -1.34 2.03
N ASP A 17 13.51 -1.64 2.37
CA ASP A 17 14.01 -1.54 3.73
C ASP A 17 13.93 -0.12 4.29
N ARG A 18 14.20 0.88 3.46
CA ARG A 18 14.10 2.29 3.84
C ARG A 18 12.67 2.73 4.14
N TYR A 19 11.68 2.24 3.39
CA TYR A 19 10.31 2.76 3.44
C TYR A 19 9.27 1.83 4.08
N ARG A 20 9.58 0.55 4.31
CA ARG A 20 8.62 -0.43 4.85
C ARG A 20 8.00 0.02 6.17
N ARG A 21 8.82 0.46 7.13
CA ARG A 21 8.37 0.87 8.46
C ARG A 21 7.56 2.17 8.45
N PRO A 22 8.03 3.28 7.82
CA PRO A 22 7.25 4.51 7.78
C PRO A 22 5.95 4.37 6.99
N ILE A 23 5.94 3.62 5.88
CA ILE A 23 4.71 3.38 5.10
C ILE A 23 3.74 2.49 5.86
N PHE A 24 4.21 1.42 6.51
CA PHE A 24 3.36 0.60 7.37
C PHE A 24 2.71 1.42 8.47
N THR A 25 3.50 2.25 9.17
CA THR A 25 3.00 3.12 10.24
C THR A 25 1.94 4.10 9.73
N PHE A 26 2.14 4.67 8.53
CA PHE A 26 1.18 5.56 7.89
C PHE A 26 -0.14 4.85 7.55
N ILE A 27 -0.06 3.68 6.90
CA ILE A 27 -1.23 2.88 6.54
C ILE A 27 -1.98 2.43 7.79
N TYR A 28 -1.27 1.90 8.78
CA TYR A 28 -1.85 1.43 10.04
C TYR A 28 -2.61 2.55 10.76
N ARG A 29 -2.06 3.78 10.81
CA ARG A 29 -2.75 4.95 11.38
C ARG A 29 -4.01 5.35 10.61
N MET A 30 -4.10 5.06 9.32
CA MET A 30 -5.29 5.35 8.52
C MET A 30 -6.37 4.28 8.62
N ILE A 31 -5.99 3.01 8.76
CA ILE A 31 -6.89 1.86 8.62
C ILE A 31 -7.23 1.21 9.96
N GLY A 32 -6.37 1.35 10.98
CA GLY A 32 -6.59 0.79 12.32
C GLY A 32 -6.51 -0.73 12.43
N ASP A 33 -6.17 -1.43 11.35
CA ASP A 33 -6.12 -2.89 11.27
C ASP A 33 -4.72 -3.32 10.84
N TYR A 34 -4.10 -4.17 11.67
CA TYR A 34 -2.72 -4.62 11.46
C TYR A 34 -2.54 -5.47 10.20
N HIS A 35 -3.41 -6.48 10.02
CA HIS A 35 -3.30 -7.42 8.90
C HIS A 35 -3.57 -6.70 7.59
N ARG A 36 -4.61 -5.86 7.56
CA ARG A 36 -4.92 -5.06 6.37
C ARG A 36 -3.84 -4.03 6.09
N ALA A 37 -3.20 -3.48 7.12
CA ALA A 37 -2.04 -2.62 6.91
C ALA A 37 -0.86 -3.36 6.28
N GLN A 38 -0.62 -4.63 6.63
CA GLN A 38 0.41 -5.46 5.98
C GLN A 38 0.07 -5.75 4.52
N ASP A 39 -1.19 -6.09 4.22
CA ASP A 39 -1.65 -6.34 2.84
C ASP A 39 -1.45 -5.09 1.97
N LEU A 40 -1.91 -3.93 2.46
CA LEU A 40 -1.79 -2.66 1.73
C LEU A 40 -0.33 -2.19 1.60
N LEU A 41 0.53 -2.49 2.58
CA LEU A 41 1.96 -2.24 2.48
C LEU A 41 2.56 -3.01 1.30
N GLN A 42 2.27 -4.31 1.22
CA GLN A 42 2.76 -5.17 0.14
C GLN A 42 2.25 -4.66 -1.22
N GLU A 43 0.96 -4.39 -1.34
CA GLU A 43 0.36 -3.85 -2.56
C GLU A 43 0.95 -2.48 -2.94
N THR A 44 1.28 -1.63 -1.96
CA THR A 44 1.98 -0.35 -2.21
C THR A 44 3.31 -0.57 -2.92
N PHE A 45 4.14 -1.50 -2.41
CA PHE A 45 5.44 -1.79 -3.00
C PHE A 45 5.33 -2.51 -4.35
N LEU A 46 4.33 -3.39 -4.53
CA LEU A 46 4.02 -3.99 -5.83
C LEU A 46 3.67 -2.91 -6.87
N ARG A 47 2.86 -1.92 -6.50
CA ARG A 47 2.54 -0.78 -7.38
C ARG A 47 3.76 0.10 -7.67
N VAL A 48 4.62 0.33 -6.68
CA VAL A 48 5.90 1.04 -6.89
C VAL A 48 6.76 0.30 -7.92
N PHE A 49 6.88 -1.03 -7.80
CA PHE A 49 7.65 -1.85 -8.74
C PHE A 49 7.05 -1.79 -10.15
N ARG A 50 5.75 -2.06 -10.29
CA ARG A 50 5.05 -2.06 -11.60
C ARG A 50 5.10 -0.69 -12.29
N ARG A 51 5.02 0.40 -11.52
CA ARG A 51 5.01 1.77 -12.04
C ARG A 51 6.38 2.43 -12.00
N ALA A 52 7.44 1.69 -11.68
CA ALA A 52 8.79 2.23 -11.59
C ALA A 52 9.19 2.87 -12.93
N GLY A 53 8.89 2.21 -14.07
CA GLY A 53 9.17 2.73 -15.41
C GLY A 53 8.52 4.09 -15.72
N GLU A 54 7.34 4.35 -15.17
CA GLU A 54 6.58 5.59 -15.33
C GLU A 54 7.01 6.70 -14.36
N PHE A 55 7.90 6.40 -13.40
CA PHE A 55 8.29 7.37 -12.39
C PHE A 55 9.08 8.53 -13.00
N ASP A 56 8.51 9.73 -12.94
CA ASP A 56 9.17 10.98 -13.31
C ASP A 56 10.29 11.31 -12.32
N GLU A 57 11.54 11.27 -12.79
CA GLU A 57 12.73 11.50 -11.97
C GLU A 57 12.88 12.94 -11.50
N SER A 58 12.16 13.90 -12.10
CA SER A 58 12.09 15.27 -11.58
C SER A 58 11.32 15.36 -10.26
N ARG A 59 10.53 14.32 -9.93
CA ARG A 59 9.73 14.26 -8.69
C ARG A 59 10.48 13.53 -7.59
N ARG A 60 10.24 13.94 -6.36
CA ARG A 60 10.75 13.23 -5.18
C ARG A 60 9.99 11.92 -4.98
N PHE A 61 10.72 10.84 -4.70
CA PHE A 61 10.16 9.52 -4.43
C PHE A 61 9.26 9.45 -3.18
N PRO A 62 9.63 10.01 -2.00
CA PRO A 62 8.80 9.86 -0.80
C PRO A 62 7.33 10.32 -1.01
N PRO A 63 7.05 11.54 -1.50
CA PRO A 63 5.67 11.96 -1.77
C PRO A 63 4.91 11.03 -2.75
N TRP A 64 5.61 10.38 -3.67
CA TRP A 64 5.00 9.46 -4.63
C TRP A 64 4.56 8.14 -3.99
N ILE A 65 5.42 7.49 -3.19
CA ILE A 65 5.04 6.26 -2.48
C ILE A 65 3.92 6.50 -1.45
N TYR A 66 3.95 7.64 -0.74
CA TYR A 66 2.87 8.02 0.17
C TYR A 66 1.54 8.26 -0.55
N ARG A 67 1.57 8.79 -1.78
CA ARG A 67 0.34 8.91 -2.60
C ARG A 67 -0.25 7.55 -2.91
N ILE A 68 0.58 6.60 -3.38
CA ILE A 68 0.13 5.24 -3.68
C ILE A 68 -0.49 4.59 -2.44
N ALA A 69 0.20 4.66 -1.30
CA ALA A 69 -0.31 4.13 -0.02
C ALA A 69 -1.63 4.79 0.40
N ARG A 70 -1.75 6.11 0.26
CA ARG A 70 -2.97 6.86 0.60
C ARG A 70 -4.15 6.46 -0.27
N ASP A 71 -3.93 6.29 -1.57
CA ASP A 71 -4.98 5.91 -2.52
C ASP A 71 -5.49 4.50 -2.19
N LEU A 72 -4.57 3.57 -1.91
CA LEU A 72 -4.91 2.22 -1.43
C LEU A 72 -5.70 2.23 -0.12
N CYS A 73 -5.29 3.07 0.85
CA CYS A 73 -6.04 3.21 2.10
C CYS A 73 -7.46 3.72 1.86
N ARG A 74 -7.64 4.72 0.99
CA ARG A 74 -8.96 5.26 0.65
C ARG A 74 -9.86 4.22 0.00
N ASP A 75 -9.31 3.41 -0.89
CA ASP A 75 -10.06 2.33 -1.53
C ASP A 75 -10.48 1.25 -0.53
N GLU A 76 -9.59 0.90 0.41
CA GLU A 76 -9.91 -0.04 1.48
C GLU A 76 -10.99 0.49 2.44
N ILE A 77 -10.91 1.76 2.85
CA ILE A 77 -11.94 2.40 3.70
C ILE A 77 -13.30 2.35 2.99
N ARG A 78 -13.36 2.78 1.73
CA ARG A 78 -14.58 2.73 0.92
C ARG A 78 -15.14 1.33 0.77
N ARG A 79 -14.28 0.30 0.71
CA ARG A 79 -14.70 -1.09 0.64
C ARG A 79 -15.35 -1.52 1.95
N ARG A 80 -14.73 -1.21 3.08
CA ARG A 80 -15.26 -1.53 4.42
C ARG A 80 -16.62 -0.88 4.66
N ASP A 81 -16.78 0.38 4.29
CA ASP A 81 -18.05 1.11 4.41
C ASP A 81 -19.19 0.47 3.58
N ARG A 82 -18.86 -0.34 2.56
CA ARG A 82 -19.83 -1.01 1.68
C ARG A 82 -20.13 -2.46 2.10
N VAL A 83 -19.36 -3.04 3.01
CA VAL A 83 -19.63 -4.39 3.50
C VAL A 83 -20.60 -4.28 4.66
N GLU A 84 -21.90 -4.33 4.34
CA GLU A 84 -22.93 -4.54 5.34
C GLU A 84 -22.85 -5.99 5.81
N ILE A 85 -22.45 -6.19 7.07
CA ILE A 85 -22.40 -7.52 7.67
C ILE A 85 -23.85 -7.91 7.96
N VAL A 86 -24.46 -8.66 7.04
CA VAL A 86 -25.77 -9.26 7.27
C VAL A 86 -25.57 -10.51 8.14
N PRO A 87 -26.19 -10.58 9.33
CA PRO A 87 -26.16 -11.78 10.15
C PRO A 87 -26.71 -12.95 9.33
N LEU A 88 -25.95 -14.04 9.26
CA LEU A 88 -26.50 -15.31 8.78
C LEU A 88 -27.62 -15.68 9.76
N GLU A 89 -28.83 -15.80 9.24
CA GLU A 89 -30.07 -16.02 9.96
C GLU A 89 -29.86 -16.97 11.15
N ALA A 90 -30.20 -16.52 12.36
CA ALA A 90 -30.21 -17.38 13.54
C ALA A 90 -31.17 -18.53 13.26
N GLU A 91 -30.69 -19.77 13.34
CA GLU A 91 -31.55 -20.94 13.16
C GLU A 91 -32.74 -20.85 14.14
N PRO A 92 -33.98 -20.99 13.65
CA PRO A 92 -35.13 -21.05 14.55
C PRO A 92 -35.02 -22.34 15.37
N GLU A 93 -35.24 -22.20 16.69
CA GLU A 93 -35.25 -23.28 17.69
C GLU A 93 -36.16 -24.47 17.31
#